data_AF-A0A9D6L4W2-F1
#
_entry.id   AF-A0A9D6L4W2-F1
#
_cell.length_a   1.000
_cell.length_b   1.000
_cell.length_c   1.000
_cell.angle_alpha   90.00
_cell.angle_beta   90.00
_cell.angle_gamma   90.00
#
_symmetry.space_group_name_H-M   'P 1'
#
loop_
_entity.id
_entity.type
_entity.pdbx_description
1 polymer ?
#
loop_
_entity_poly.entity_id
_entity_poly.type
_entity_poly.pdbx_seq_one_letter_code
_entity_poly.pdbx_strand_id
1 'polypeptide(L)'
;MLVLGLVASLPGTSGAAKVRYSSGPRPTPDTLLSEAEPSMEPVVRARGPRVALTNLQLVTMVANVAIERALKSAPLDSGGHVTLAPAESHPLNFVVEHAILRVLARKGITATVRRSVVPDDSLAGARGTPGDPLLEYQLASARITYLRLRGWLPGRVKIERQGLVEGGLTMRDAGTSRVLWTGDASHNLVDAFPRSQLALVEDARYTDLKADVPGRTIDKAIEPVVVVAIVGGLIALFFQNRP
;
A
#
# COMPACT_ATOMS: atom_id res chain seq x y z
N MET A 1 -53.28 -72.98 12.04
CA MET A 1 -53.44 -71.59 11.53
C MET A 1 -52.86 -70.62 12.54
N LEU A 2 -52.31 -69.53 12.02
CA LEU A 2 -51.26 -68.68 12.57
C LEU A 2 -51.45 -68.13 14.00
N VAL A 3 -50.29 -68.01 14.65
CA VAL A 3 -49.97 -67.41 15.95
C VAL A 3 -49.68 -65.91 15.79
N LEU A 4 -50.08 -65.17 16.83
CA LEU A 4 -49.54 -63.92 17.42
C LEU A 4 -48.37 -63.18 16.74
N GLY A 5 -48.40 -61.84 16.82
CA GLY A 5 -47.17 -61.04 16.79
C GLY A 5 -47.39 -59.54 16.65
N LEU A 6 -47.81 -58.87 17.73
CA LEU A 6 -47.82 -57.41 17.85
C LEU A 6 -46.35 -56.94 18.03
N VAL A 7 -45.80 -56.21 17.06
CA VAL A 7 -44.45 -55.62 17.15
C VAL A 7 -44.54 -54.10 17.26
N ALA A 8 -43.89 -53.58 18.29
CA ALA A 8 -43.75 -52.17 18.62
C ALA A 8 -42.93 -51.39 17.58
N SER A 9 -43.35 -50.18 17.25
CA SER A 9 -42.58 -49.20 16.49
C SER A 9 -42.02 -48.12 17.43
N LEU A 10 -40.69 -48.02 17.45
CA LEU A 10 -39.92 -47.00 18.16
C LEU A 10 -39.86 -45.68 17.37
N PRO A 11 -39.67 -44.52 18.04
CA PRO A 11 -39.65 -43.20 17.42
C PRO A 11 -38.30 -42.84 16.80
N GLY A 12 -38.35 -41.83 15.92
CA GLY A 12 -37.33 -41.49 14.93
C GLY A 12 -35.98 -41.03 15.45
N THR A 13 -34.95 -41.39 14.69
CA THR A 13 -33.59 -40.87 14.79
C THR A 13 -33.38 -39.80 13.71
N SER A 14 -33.36 -38.53 14.12
CA SER A 14 -32.87 -37.44 13.28
C SER A 14 -31.34 -37.54 13.17
N GLY A 15 -30.86 -38.19 12.11
CA GLY A 15 -29.45 -38.23 11.78
C GLY A 15 -28.98 -36.87 11.25
N ALA A 16 -28.30 -36.08 12.08
CA ALA A 16 -27.54 -34.92 11.64
C ALA A 16 -26.35 -35.37 10.79
N ALA A 17 -26.49 -35.37 9.47
CA ALA A 17 -25.39 -35.62 8.55
C ALA A 17 -24.40 -34.45 8.60
N LYS A 18 -23.23 -34.66 9.23
CA LYS A 18 -22.07 -33.77 9.10
C LYS A 18 -21.53 -33.86 7.67
N VAL A 19 -21.97 -32.97 6.80
CA VAL A 19 -21.32 -32.73 5.51
C VAL A 19 -20.04 -31.93 5.76
N ARG A 20 -18.87 -32.58 5.62
CA ARG A 20 -17.59 -31.87 5.56
C ARG A 20 -17.48 -31.26 4.17
N TYR A 21 -17.43 -29.92 4.10
CA TYR A 21 -17.02 -29.22 2.89
C TYR A 21 -15.53 -29.50 2.63
N SER A 22 -15.23 -30.57 1.89
CA SER A 22 -13.91 -30.71 1.28
C SER A 22 -13.88 -29.84 0.03
N SER A 23 -13.18 -28.70 0.13
CA SER A 23 -12.69 -27.87 -0.97
C SER A 23 -13.72 -27.42 -2.01
N GLY A 24 -14.04 -26.13 -2.01
CA GLY A 24 -14.70 -25.47 -3.14
C GLY A 24 -13.93 -25.66 -4.46
N PRO A 25 -14.55 -25.33 -5.60
CA PRO A 25 -13.93 -25.47 -6.91
C PRO A 25 -12.54 -24.83 -6.91
N ARG A 26 -11.53 -25.61 -7.33
CA ARG A 26 -10.17 -25.10 -7.47
C ARG A 26 -10.20 -23.95 -8.48
N PRO A 27 -9.62 -22.79 -8.17
CA PRO A 27 -9.56 -21.70 -9.12
C PRO A 27 -8.84 -22.17 -10.39
N THR A 28 -9.38 -21.75 -11.53
CA THR A 28 -8.84 -22.01 -12.87
C THR A 28 -7.36 -21.58 -12.92
N PRO A 29 -6.44 -22.37 -13.49
CA PRO A 29 -5.00 -22.08 -13.48
C PRO A 29 -4.55 -20.85 -14.31
N ASP A 30 -5.47 -19.99 -14.76
CA ASP A 30 -5.19 -18.81 -15.60
C ASP A 30 -5.39 -17.46 -14.87
N THR A 31 -5.13 -17.41 -13.56
CA THR A 31 -5.06 -16.14 -12.82
C THR A 31 -3.64 -15.88 -12.30
N LEU A 32 -2.67 -15.85 -13.20
CA LEU A 32 -1.29 -15.40 -12.95
C LEU A 32 -1.12 -13.89 -13.15
N LEU A 33 -2.13 -13.08 -12.78
CA LEU A 33 -2.07 -11.62 -12.78
C LEU A 33 -2.45 -11.08 -11.40
N SER A 34 -1.68 -11.49 -10.40
CA SER A 34 -1.43 -10.75 -9.16
C SER A 34 -0.55 -11.62 -8.28
N GLU A 35 0.71 -11.78 -8.69
CA GLU A 35 1.74 -11.97 -7.68
C GLU A 35 1.81 -10.65 -6.89
N ALA A 36 0.99 -10.54 -5.84
CA ALA A 36 1.20 -9.53 -4.83
C ALA A 36 2.55 -9.83 -4.21
N GLU A 37 3.62 -9.14 -4.64
CA GLU A 37 4.94 -9.27 -4.03
C GLU A 37 4.79 -9.00 -2.51
N PRO A 38 4.85 -10.02 -1.64
CA PRO A 38 4.76 -9.81 -0.21
C PRO A 38 6.18 -9.61 0.33
N SER A 39 6.99 -8.79 -0.35
CA SER A 39 8.33 -8.45 0.14
C SER A 39 8.25 -7.16 0.95
N MET A 40 7.64 -7.25 2.14
CA MET A 40 7.92 -6.28 3.19
C MET A 40 9.39 -6.44 3.56
N GLU A 41 10.27 -5.60 3.02
CA GLU A 41 11.65 -5.50 3.50
C GLU A 41 11.70 -4.50 4.66
N PRO A 42 11.76 -4.95 5.93
CA PRO A 42 11.98 -4.04 7.04
C PRO A 42 13.43 -3.55 7.02
N VAL A 43 13.67 -2.35 6.52
CA VAL A 43 14.99 -1.72 6.62
C VAL A 43 15.13 -1.07 8.00
N VAL A 44 15.44 -1.89 9.02
CA VAL A 44 15.89 -1.37 10.31
C VAL A 44 17.38 -1.03 10.18
N ARG A 45 17.72 0.21 9.79
CA ARG A 45 19.13 0.64 9.76
C ARG A 45 19.70 0.59 11.19
N ALA A 46 20.73 -0.23 11.40
CA ALA A 46 21.38 -0.42 12.71
C ALA A 46 22.09 0.83 13.24
N ARG A 47 22.54 1.73 12.35
CA ARG A 47 23.07 3.06 12.68
C ARG A 47 22.75 4.01 11.52
N GLY A 48 21.71 4.82 11.67
CA GLY A 48 21.31 5.89 10.76
C GLY A 48 21.06 7.18 11.54
N PRO A 49 20.91 8.33 10.86
CA PRO A 49 20.85 9.64 11.48
C PRO A 49 19.85 9.69 12.65
N ARG A 50 20.16 10.49 13.68
CA ARG A 50 19.27 10.69 14.85
C ARG A 50 17.88 11.24 14.48
N VAL A 51 17.70 11.64 13.23
CA VAL A 51 16.49 12.21 12.64
C VAL A 51 15.90 11.18 11.67
N ALA A 52 14.64 10.83 11.88
CA ALA A 52 13.90 9.94 10.99
C ALA A 52 13.70 10.54 9.58
N LEU A 53 13.56 9.67 8.58
CA LEU A 53 13.24 10.11 7.21
C LEU A 53 11.88 10.83 7.21
N THR A 54 11.75 11.90 6.45
CA THR A 54 10.43 12.51 6.22
C THR A 54 9.55 11.57 5.38
N ASN A 55 8.24 11.78 5.42
CA ASN A 55 7.30 11.00 4.61
C ASN A 55 7.63 11.11 3.11
N LEU A 56 8.00 12.30 2.64
CA LEU A 56 8.45 12.51 1.26
C LEU A 56 9.73 11.71 0.94
N GLN A 57 10.72 11.71 1.83
CA GLN A 57 11.96 10.96 1.63
C GLN A 57 11.71 9.45 1.56
N LEU A 58 10.81 8.94 2.42
CA LEU A 58 10.42 7.54 2.40
C LEU A 58 9.73 7.18 1.07
N VAL A 59 8.71 7.94 0.65
CA VAL A 59 8.02 7.72 -0.63
C VAL A 59 8.98 7.83 -1.82
N THR A 60 9.91 8.79 -1.79
CA THR A 60 10.95 8.93 -2.82
C THR A 60 11.86 7.71 -2.88
N MET A 61 12.25 7.15 -1.72
CA MET A 61 13.04 5.93 -1.67
C MET A 61 12.27 4.74 -2.25
N VAL A 62 10.99 4.60 -1.90
CA VAL A 62 10.10 3.55 -2.40
C VAL A 62 9.92 3.67 -3.92
N ALA A 63 9.65 4.87 -4.43
CA ALA A 63 9.51 5.14 -5.86
C ALA A 63 10.79 4.81 -6.64
N ASN A 64 11.96 5.15 -6.10
CA ASN A 64 13.24 4.81 -6.74
C ASN A 64 13.38 3.29 -6.95
N VAL A 65 13.02 2.49 -5.95
CA VAL A 65 13.09 1.03 -6.04
C VAL A 65 12.03 0.48 -7.00
N ALA A 66 10.78 0.95 -6.89
CA ALA A 66 9.69 0.55 -7.76
C ALA A 66 10.03 0.77 -9.24
N ILE A 67 10.54 1.97 -9.57
CA ILE A 67 10.88 2.35 -10.94
C ILE A 67 12.13 1.65 -11.45
N GLU A 68 13.14 1.46 -10.60
CA GLU A 68 14.34 0.69 -10.98
C GLU A 68 13.99 -0.77 -11.32
N ARG A 69 13.06 -1.38 -10.59
CA ARG A 69 12.53 -2.71 -10.89
C ARG A 69 11.73 -2.69 -12.20
N ALA A 70 10.80 -1.75 -12.35
CA ALA A 70 9.93 -1.65 -13.52
C ALA A 70 10.72 -1.44 -14.83
N LEU A 71 11.72 -0.56 -14.84
CA LEU A 71 12.53 -0.24 -16.02
C LEU A 71 13.64 -1.27 -16.32
N LYS A 72 13.72 -2.37 -15.56
CA LYS A 72 14.72 -3.41 -15.78
C LYS A 72 14.50 -4.14 -17.11
N SER A 73 13.24 -4.39 -17.48
CA SER A 73 12.84 -5.09 -18.71
C SER A 73 12.52 -4.17 -19.89
N ALA A 74 12.60 -2.85 -19.69
CA ALA A 74 12.28 -1.88 -20.73
C ALA A 74 13.28 -2.00 -21.91
N PRO A 75 12.80 -2.03 -23.17
CA PRO A 75 13.63 -2.12 -24.37
C PRO A 75 14.25 -0.75 -24.68
N LEU A 76 15.15 -0.29 -23.82
CA LEU A 76 15.86 0.98 -23.95
C LEU A 76 17.35 0.72 -24.11
N ASP A 77 17.88 1.06 -25.27
CA ASP A 77 19.31 0.95 -25.57
C ASP A 77 20.10 2.09 -24.91
N SER A 78 21.31 1.77 -24.46
CA SER A 78 22.26 2.76 -23.93
C SER A 78 22.59 3.79 -25.01
N GLY A 79 22.56 5.08 -24.67
CA GLY A 79 22.76 6.17 -25.61
C GLY A 79 21.51 6.55 -26.43
N GLY A 80 20.38 5.88 -26.20
CA GLY A 80 19.09 6.23 -26.81
C GLY A 80 18.52 7.55 -26.27
N HIS A 81 17.48 8.03 -26.95
CA HIS A 81 16.68 9.17 -26.51
C HIS A 81 15.21 8.76 -26.33
N VAL A 82 14.55 9.32 -25.31
CA VAL A 82 13.15 9.05 -25.00
C VAL A 82 12.43 10.32 -24.64
N THR A 83 11.17 10.47 -25.05
CA THR A 83 10.31 11.54 -24.55
C THR A 83 9.58 11.03 -23.31
N LEU A 84 9.69 11.71 -22.18
CA LEU A 84 9.02 11.36 -20.93
C LEU A 84 7.79 12.24 -20.73
N ALA A 85 6.63 11.65 -20.48
CA ALA A 85 5.40 12.41 -20.21
C ALA A 85 4.51 11.73 -19.14
N PRO A 86 3.75 12.49 -18.34
CA PRO A 86 2.74 11.92 -17.47
C PRO A 86 1.54 11.44 -18.30
N ALA A 87 1.00 10.26 -17.98
CA ALA A 87 -0.27 9.79 -18.51
C ALA A 87 -1.47 10.47 -17.82
N GLU A 88 -1.29 10.88 -16.57
CA GLU A 88 -2.33 11.50 -15.74
C GLU A 88 -1.72 12.57 -14.81
N SER A 89 -2.52 13.54 -14.37
CA SER A 89 -2.10 14.55 -13.41
C SER A 89 -2.18 14.02 -11.97
N HIS A 90 -1.08 14.03 -11.24
CA HIS A 90 -1.04 13.65 -9.83
C HIS A 90 -0.08 14.58 -9.05
N PRO A 91 -0.42 15.04 -7.82
CA PRO A 91 0.43 15.97 -7.04
C PRO A 91 1.85 15.47 -6.80
N LEU A 92 2.02 14.15 -6.71
CA LEU A 92 3.30 13.46 -6.47
C LEU A 92 3.98 12.95 -7.75
N ASN A 93 3.54 13.35 -8.95
CA ASN A 93 4.18 12.96 -10.20
C ASN A 93 5.67 13.29 -10.25
N PHE A 94 6.09 14.37 -9.62
CA PHE A 94 7.51 14.76 -9.55
C PHE A 94 8.39 13.69 -8.89
N VAL A 95 7.85 12.88 -7.97
CA VAL A 95 8.59 11.81 -7.29
C VAL A 95 8.90 10.69 -8.27
N VAL A 96 7.92 10.30 -9.09
CA VAL A 96 8.05 9.26 -10.11
C VAL A 96 8.90 9.76 -11.28
N GLU A 97 8.65 10.98 -11.77
CA GLU A 97 9.45 11.62 -12.82
C GLU A 97 10.94 11.63 -12.45
N HIS A 98 11.27 12.06 -11.23
CA HIS A 98 12.64 12.06 -10.75
C HIS A 98 13.26 10.65 -10.67
N ALA A 99 12.51 9.66 -10.19
CA ALA A 99 12.96 8.28 -10.12
C ALA A 99 13.25 7.69 -11.53
N ILE A 100 12.38 7.98 -12.51
CA ILE A 100 12.57 7.56 -13.91
C ILE A 100 13.83 8.22 -14.49
N LEU A 101 13.93 9.55 -14.39
CA LEU A 101 15.08 10.30 -14.91
C LEU A 101 16.40 9.81 -14.32
N ARG A 102 16.41 9.46 -13.03
CA ARG A 102 17.59 8.87 -12.38
C ARG A 102 17.97 7.52 -12.98
N VAL A 103 17.00 6.66 -13.27
CA VAL A 103 17.27 5.35 -13.90
C VAL A 103 17.75 5.52 -15.34
N LEU A 104 17.10 6.40 -16.12
CA LEU A 104 17.49 6.69 -17.51
C LEU A 104 18.90 7.27 -17.59
N ALA A 105 19.22 8.25 -16.73
CA ALA A 105 20.56 8.84 -16.67
C ALA A 105 21.64 7.80 -16.31
N ARG A 106 21.35 6.88 -15.37
CA ARG A 106 22.27 5.77 -15.03
C ARG A 106 22.51 4.81 -16.20
N LYS A 107 21.52 4.64 -17.08
CA LYS A 107 21.62 3.84 -18.30
C LYS A 107 22.21 4.62 -19.50
N GLY A 108 22.59 5.89 -19.31
CA GLY A 108 23.12 6.74 -20.39
C GLY A 108 22.06 7.13 -21.43
N ILE A 109 20.77 7.10 -21.06
CA ILE A 109 19.65 7.47 -21.94
C ILE A 109 19.32 8.93 -21.69
N THR A 110 19.18 9.70 -22.78
CA THR A 110 18.75 11.11 -22.69
C THR A 110 17.23 11.19 -22.73
N ALA A 111 16.65 12.02 -21.86
CA ALA A 111 15.20 12.16 -21.77
C ALA A 111 14.77 13.61 -22.01
N THR A 112 13.83 13.82 -22.93
CA THR A 112 13.12 15.09 -23.07
C THR A 112 11.86 15.04 -22.21
N VAL A 113 11.78 15.90 -21.18
CA VAL A 113 10.68 15.90 -20.22
C VAL A 113 9.54 16.80 -20.68
N ARG A 114 8.34 16.24 -20.76
CA ARG A 114 7.09 16.98 -20.92
C ARG A 114 6.28 16.87 -19.63
N ARG A 115 5.82 18.01 -19.11
CA ARG A 115 5.05 18.07 -17.84
C ARG A 115 3.53 18.09 -18.05
N SER A 116 3.09 18.07 -19.30
CA SER A 116 1.68 18.03 -19.68
C SER A 116 1.32 16.63 -20.16
N VAL A 117 0.12 16.17 -19.81
CA VAL A 117 -0.46 14.95 -20.38
C VAL A 117 -0.53 15.07 -21.90
N VAL A 118 -0.20 14.00 -22.61
CA VAL A 118 -0.20 13.96 -24.07
C VAL A 118 -1.49 13.28 -24.54
N PRO A 119 -2.43 14.00 -25.18
CA PRO A 119 -3.59 13.38 -25.79
C PRO A 119 -3.18 12.47 -26.95
N ASP A 120 -3.90 11.38 -27.16
CA ASP A 120 -3.65 10.42 -28.24
C ASP A 120 -3.61 11.11 -29.63
N ASP A 121 -4.48 12.09 -29.85
CA ASP A 121 -4.59 12.85 -31.10
C ASP A 121 -3.39 13.79 -31.36
N SER A 122 -2.54 14.01 -30.35
CA SER A 122 -1.41 14.96 -30.37
C SER A 122 -0.03 14.29 -30.29
N LEU A 123 0.02 12.95 -30.37
CA LEU A 123 1.28 12.19 -30.30
C LEU A 123 2.28 12.56 -31.40
N ALA A 124 1.78 12.90 -32.60
CA ALA A 124 2.62 13.37 -33.70
C ALA A 124 3.33 14.72 -33.40
N GLY A 125 2.71 15.58 -32.59
CA GLY A 125 3.29 16.84 -32.10
C GLY A 125 4.03 16.71 -30.78
N ALA A 126 3.97 15.54 -30.14
CA ALA A 126 4.71 15.19 -28.93
C ALA A 126 6.11 14.64 -29.21
N ARG A 127 6.47 14.48 -30.49
CA ARG A 127 7.79 14.07 -30.93
C ARG A 127 8.84 15.07 -30.45
N GLY A 128 9.82 14.60 -29.69
CA GLY A 128 11.13 15.24 -29.59
C GLY A 128 11.85 15.06 -30.93
N THR A 129 12.75 14.09 -31.00
CA THR A 129 13.42 13.71 -32.26
C THR A 129 12.55 12.69 -33.02
N PRO A 130 12.47 12.75 -34.36
CA PRO A 130 11.78 11.73 -35.14
C PRO A 130 12.33 10.33 -34.84
N GLY A 131 11.47 9.40 -34.41
CA GLY A 131 11.82 8.02 -34.07
C GLY A 131 11.99 7.73 -32.58
N ASP A 132 11.98 8.76 -31.72
CA ASP A 132 12.08 8.54 -30.28
C ASP A 132 10.78 7.95 -29.71
N PRO A 133 10.84 6.90 -28.89
CA PRO A 133 9.67 6.39 -28.18
C PRO A 133 9.19 7.42 -27.14
N LEU A 134 7.88 7.41 -26.90
CA LEU A 134 7.24 8.10 -25.79
C LEU A 134 7.15 7.14 -24.61
N LEU A 135 7.78 7.49 -23.49
CA LEU A 135 7.61 6.82 -22.21
C LEU A 135 6.62 7.61 -21.35
N GLU A 136 5.44 7.03 -21.17
CA GLU A 136 4.39 7.55 -20.32
C GLU A 136 4.49 6.93 -18.93
N TYR A 137 4.27 7.73 -17.89
CA TYR A 137 4.19 7.25 -16.52
C TYR A 137 2.87 7.64 -15.87
N GLN A 138 2.29 6.71 -15.14
CA GLN A 138 1.08 6.91 -14.35
C GLN A 138 1.37 6.57 -12.89
N LEU A 139 1.06 7.49 -11.99
CA LEU A 139 1.10 7.25 -10.56
C LEU A 139 -0.32 6.93 -10.07
N ALA A 140 -0.57 5.67 -9.74
CA ALA A 140 -1.88 5.23 -9.24
C ALA A 140 -2.03 5.53 -7.73
N SER A 141 -0.96 5.32 -6.96
CA SER A 141 -0.96 5.54 -5.51
C SER A 141 0.43 5.87 -5.00
N ALA A 142 0.54 6.90 -4.17
CA ALA A 142 1.72 7.15 -3.35
C ALA A 142 1.27 7.61 -1.97
N ARG A 143 1.40 6.74 -0.97
CA ARG A 143 0.83 6.97 0.37
C ARG A 143 1.75 6.53 1.50
N ILE A 144 1.54 7.16 2.65
CA ILE A 144 2.07 6.74 3.94
C ILE A 144 0.94 6.19 4.79
N THR A 145 1.18 5.09 5.50
CA THR A 145 0.25 4.53 6.47
C THR A 145 0.97 4.33 7.80
N TYR A 146 0.45 4.87 8.90
CA TYR A 146 0.95 4.57 10.24
C TYR A 146 0.27 3.31 10.77
N LEU A 147 1.04 2.22 10.88
CA LEU A 147 0.50 0.89 11.15
C LEU A 147 0.18 0.69 12.63
N ARG A 148 1.17 0.95 13.50
CA ARG A 148 1.05 0.70 14.94
C ARG A 148 2.10 1.43 15.77
N LEU A 149 1.88 1.49 17.07
CA LEU A 149 2.90 1.89 18.04
C LEU A 149 3.74 0.68 18.47
N ARG A 150 5.06 0.79 18.41
CA ARG A 150 6.01 -0.18 19.00
C ARG A 150 6.61 0.36 20.28
N GLY A 151 6.58 -0.44 21.34
CA GLY A 151 7.16 -0.12 22.64
C GLY A 151 6.15 0.48 23.62
N TRP A 152 6.37 0.20 24.90
CA TRP A 152 5.44 0.54 25.99
C TRP A 152 5.93 1.72 26.85
N LEU A 153 7.25 1.81 27.07
CA LEU A 153 7.89 2.84 27.89
C LEU A 153 7.73 4.27 27.31
N PRO A 154 7.37 5.27 28.14
CA PRO A 154 7.36 6.68 27.76
C PRO A 154 8.71 7.10 27.14
N GLY A 155 8.66 7.89 26.07
CA GLY A 155 9.86 8.35 25.35
C GLY A 155 10.57 7.29 24.49
N ARG A 156 10.20 6.00 24.59
CA ARG A 156 10.74 4.91 23.76
C ARG A 156 9.73 4.32 22.77
N VAL A 157 8.54 4.92 22.71
CA VAL A 157 7.49 4.53 21.76
C VAL A 157 7.89 4.96 20.36
N LYS A 158 7.85 4.01 19.43
CA LYS A 158 8.04 4.24 18.00
C LYS A 158 6.72 4.10 17.26
N ILE A 159 6.58 4.81 16.15
CA ILE A 159 5.52 4.60 15.17
C ILE A 159 6.12 3.75 14.06
N GLU A 160 5.49 2.61 13.78
CA GLU A 160 5.78 1.79 12.60
C GLU A 160 4.95 2.36 11.45
N ARG A 161 5.59 2.66 10.31
CA ARG A 161 4.93 3.22 9.15
C ARG A 161 5.30 2.45 7.88
N GLN A 162 4.39 2.49 6.92
CA GLN A 162 4.57 1.94 5.59
C GLN A 162 4.53 3.07 4.56
N GLY A 163 5.51 3.10 3.67
CA GLY A 163 5.41 3.81 2.40
C GLY A 163 5.02 2.85 1.29
N LEU A 164 4.12 3.28 0.42
CA LEU A 164 3.68 2.52 -0.76
C LEU A 164 3.73 3.44 -1.98
N VAL A 165 4.25 2.92 -3.08
CA VAL A 165 4.16 3.54 -4.41
C VAL A 165 3.69 2.47 -5.39
N GLU A 166 2.62 2.78 -6.13
CA GLU A 166 2.03 1.94 -7.17
C GLU A 166 1.76 2.79 -8.41
N GLY A 167 2.09 2.27 -9.58
CA GLY A 167 1.91 2.95 -10.84
C GLY A 167 2.27 2.07 -12.02
N GLY A 168 2.19 2.66 -13.21
CA GLY A 168 2.48 1.99 -14.47
C GLY A 168 3.38 2.84 -15.35
N LEU A 169 4.14 2.16 -16.20
CA LEU A 169 4.95 2.75 -17.26
C LEU A 169 4.48 2.16 -18.58
N THR A 170 4.30 3.00 -19.59
CA THR A 170 3.92 2.57 -20.93
C THR A 170 4.85 3.22 -21.93
N MET A 171 5.42 2.43 -22.83
CA MET A 171 6.24 2.93 -23.92
C MET A 171 5.48 2.80 -25.23
N ARG A 172 5.39 3.88 -26.00
CA ARG A 172 4.66 3.94 -27.27
C ARG A 172 5.57 4.47 -28.37
N ASP A 173 5.33 3.99 -29.57
CA ASP A 173 5.87 4.60 -30.77
C ASP A 173 5.17 5.94 -31.01
N ALA A 174 5.92 7.03 -31.05
CA ALA A 174 5.36 8.38 -31.17
C ALA A 174 4.73 8.68 -32.54
N GLY A 175 4.92 7.82 -33.55
CA GLY A 175 4.35 8.00 -34.88
C GLY A 175 3.10 7.20 -35.17
N THR A 176 3.01 6.00 -34.61
CA THR A 176 1.93 5.04 -34.84
C THR A 176 1.05 4.86 -33.61
N SER A 177 1.42 5.47 -32.49
CA SER A 177 0.76 5.33 -31.19
C SER A 177 0.72 3.90 -30.64
N ARG A 178 1.45 2.99 -31.27
CA ARG A 178 1.52 1.56 -30.92
C ARG A 178 2.28 1.40 -29.60
N VAL A 179 1.71 0.64 -28.68
CA VAL A 179 2.40 0.23 -27.45
C VAL A 179 3.55 -0.71 -27.80
N LEU A 180 4.75 -0.33 -27.41
CA LEU A 180 5.99 -1.08 -27.58
C LEU A 180 6.28 -1.94 -26.35
N TRP A 181 5.95 -1.42 -25.16
CA TRP A 181 6.23 -2.07 -23.88
C TRP A 181 5.37 -1.48 -22.76
N THR A 182 5.09 -2.27 -21.73
CA THR A 182 4.45 -1.85 -20.48
C THR A 182 5.22 -2.43 -19.31
N GLY A 183 5.23 -1.71 -18.18
CA GLY A 183 5.82 -2.20 -16.94
C GLY A 183 5.09 -1.66 -15.72
N ASP A 184 4.91 -2.53 -14.74
CA ASP A 184 4.30 -2.18 -13.47
C ASP A 184 5.36 -1.71 -12.47
N ALA A 185 5.08 -0.60 -11.79
CA ALA A 185 5.95 -0.03 -10.76
C ALA A 185 5.24 -0.10 -9.41
N SER A 186 5.51 -1.15 -8.64
CA SER A 186 4.99 -1.30 -7.28
C SER A 186 6.11 -1.63 -6.31
N HIS A 187 6.13 -0.92 -5.19
CA HIS A 187 7.00 -1.26 -4.06
C HIS A 187 6.44 -0.70 -2.76
N ASN A 188 6.72 -1.38 -1.66
CA ASN A 188 6.40 -0.92 -0.32
C ASN A 188 7.60 -1.09 0.62
N LEU A 189 7.74 -0.16 1.57
CA LEU A 189 8.78 -0.22 2.58
C LEU A 189 8.19 0.08 3.96
N VAL A 190 8.59 -0.72 4.96
CA VAL A 190 8.21 -0.49 6.36
C VAL A 190 9.41 -0.02 7.15
N ASP A 191 9.24 1.07 7.89
CA ASP A 191 10.22 1.55 8.86
C ASP A 191 9.57 1.86 10.22
N ALA A 192 10.39 2.29 11.18
CA ALA A 192 9.90 2.76 12.46
C ALA A 192 10.72 3.93 13.00
N PHE A 193 10.03 4.96 13.51
CA PHE A 193 10.64 6.18 14.04
C PHE A 193 10.08 6.57 15.41
N PRO A 194 10.80 7.33 16.25
CA PRO A 194 10.29 7.77 17.55
C PRO A 194 9.02 8.63 17.42
N ARG A 195 7.99 8.36 18.24
CA ARG A 195 6.72 9.12 18.22
C ARG A 195 6.92 10.63 18.42
N SER A 196 7.93 11.03 19.19
CA SER A 196 8.28 12.44 19.40
C SER A 196 8.74 13.18 18.14
N GLN A 197 9.12 12.45 17.08
CA GLN A 197 9.58 13.02 15.82
C GLN A 197 8.47 13.11 14.76
N LEU A 198 7.22 12.79 15.09
CA LEU A 198 6.11 12.82 14.14
C LEU A 198 6.00 14.15 13.38
N ALA A 199 6.06 15.28 14.10
CA ALA A 199 5.99 16.61 13.49
C ALA A 199 7.18 16.94 12.58
N LEU A 200 8.31 16.26 12.73
CA LEU A 200 9.48 16.43 11.86
C LEU A 200 9.36 15.57 10.60
N VAL A 201 8.69 14.42 10.72
CA VAL A 201 8.49 13.46 9.65
C VAL A 201 7.40 13.94 8.68
N GLU A 202 6.38 14.61 9.20
CA GLU A 202 5.28 15.19 8.44
C GLU A 202 5.60 16.61 7.98
N ASP A 203 5.82 16.78 6.69
CA ASP A 203 5.95 18.11 6.10
C ASP A 203 4.56 18.69 5.82
N ALA A 204 4.32 19.92 6.28
CA ALA A 204 3.05 20.62 6.08
C ALA A 204 2.72 20.87 4.59
N ARG A 205 3.73 20.91 3.72
CA ARG A 205 3.55 21.13 2.27
C ARG A 205 2.95 19.93 1.54
N TYR A 206 3.00 18.73 2.14
CA TYR A 206 2.55 17.48 1.52
C TYR A 206 1.48 16.83 2.40
N THR A 207 0.28 17.43 2.41
CA THR A 207 -0.87 16.93 3.18
C THR A 207 -1.29 15.52 2.76
N ASP A 208 -1.13 15.19 1.48
CA ASP A 208 -1.46 13.87 0.92
C ASP A 208 -0.58 12.75 1.48
N LEU A 209 0.56 13.09 2.10
CA LEU A 209 1.48 12.16 2.73
C LEU A 209 1.29 12.07 4.25
N LYS A 210 0.22 12.66 4.80
CA LYS A 210 -0.16 12.52 6.20
C LYS A 210 -1.16 11.38 6.36
N ALA A 211 -1.14 10.73 7.52
CA ALA A 211 -2.04 9.64 7.84
C ALA A 211 -2.46 9.73 9.31
N ASP A 212 -3.57 9.07 9.64
CA ASP A 212 -4.03 9.01 11.02
C ASP A 212 -3.04 8.25 11.90
N VAL A 213 -2.63 8.91 12.98
CA VAL A 213 -1.65 8.34 13.92
C VAL A 213 -2.38 7.36 14.83
N PRO A 214 -1.87 6.12 14.99
CA PRO A 214 -2.49 5.17 15.89
C PRO A 214 -2.53 5.71 17.32
N GLY A 215 -3.73 5.81 17.86
CA GLY A 215 -3.98 6.13 19.26
C GLY A 215 -3.64 4.95 20.16
N ARG A 216 -3.16 5.22 21.37
CA ARG A 216 -3.30 4.22 22.44
C ARG A 216 -4.77 4.28 22.85
N THR A 217 -5.51 3.18 22.67
CA THR A 217 -6.88 3.01 23.18
C THR A 217 -6.86 3.02 24.72
N ILE A 218 -6.64 4.19 25.30
CA ILE A 218 -6.81 4.42 26.73
C ILE A 218 -8.31 4.58 27.03
N ASP A 219 -9.07 5.14 26.09
CA ASP A 219 -10.53 5.34 26.21
C ASP A 219 -11.30 4.04 26.46
N LYS A 220 -10.87 2.92 25.85
CA LYS A 220 -11.52 1.60 26.08
C LYS A 220 -11.29 1.02 27.48
N ALA A 221 -10.32 1.53 28.23
CA ALA A 221 -10.00 1.06 29.58
C ALA A 221 -10.54 1.98 30.68
N ILE A 222 -10.79 3.25 30.38
CA ILE A 222 -11.37 4.21 31.34
C ILE A 222 -12.88 4.00 31.47
N GLU A 223 -13.56 3.69 30.37
CA GLU A 223 -15.01 3.51 30.35
C GLU A 223 -15.51 2.44 31.37
N PRO A 224 -14.91 1.24 31.48
CA PRO A 224 -15.32 0.26 32.50
C PRO A 224 -15.07 0.73 33.93
N VAL A 225 -13.97 1.47 34.18
CA VAL A 225 -13.62 1.94 35.53
C VAL A 225 -14.60 2.99 36.02
N VAL A 226 -15.02 3.90 35.15
CA VAL A 226 -16.03 4.92 35.47
C VAL A 226 -17.38 4.26 35.75
N VAL A 227 -17.79 3.28 34.94
CA VAL A 227 -19.03 2.53 35.17
C VAL A 227 -19.00 1.79 36.51
N VAL A 228 -17.89 1.11 36.82
CA VAL A 228 -17.72 0.42 38.12
C VAL A 228 -17.75 1.40 39.29
N ALA A 229 -17.13 2.58 39.16
CA ALA A 229 -17.16 3.60 40.20
C ALA A 229 -18.57 4.17 40.44
N ILE A 230 -19.34 4.41 39.37
CA ILE A 230 -20.73 4.90 39.46
C ILE A 230 -21.64 3.85 40.08
N VAL A 231 -21.58 2.60 39.59
CA VAL A 231 -22.40 1.51 40.10
C VAL A 231 -22.03 1.19 41.55
N GLY A 232 -20.75 1.13 41.86
CA GLY A 232 -20.26 0.93 43.23
C GLY A 232 -20.69 2.05 44.17
N GLY A 233 -20.60 3.31 43.73
CA GLY A 233 -21.06 4.48 44.49
C GLY A 233 -22.57 4.47 44.74
N LEU A 234 -23.38 4.14 43.73
CA LEU A 234 -24.84 4.00 43.88
C LEU A 234 -25.19 2.89 44.86
N ILE A 235 -24.57 1.72 44.74
CA ILE A 235 -24.77 0.60 45.67
C ILE A 235 -24.43 1.03 47.10
N ALA A 236 -23.26 1.67 47.31
CA ALA A 236 -22.84 2.14 48.63
C ALA A 236 -23.85 3.12 49.24
N LEU A 237 -24.36 4.07 48.45
CA LEU A 237 -25.39 5.02 48.89
C LEU A 237 -26.70 4.31 49.27
N PHE A 238 -27.14 3.31 48.50
CA PHE A 238 -28.34 2.54 48.82
C PHE A 238 -28.19 1.64 50.05
N PHE A 239 -26.97 1.18 50.39
CA PHE A 239 -26.72 0.41 51.60
C PHE A 239 -26.55 1.27 52.85
N GLN A 240 -26.01 2.48 52.72
CA GLN A 240 -25.91 3.43 53.83
C GLN A 240 -27.27 4.03 54.25
N ASN A 241 -28.25 4.05 53.34
CA ASN A 241 -29.56 4.63 53.59
C ASN A 241 -30.64 3.60 53.95
N ARG A 242 -30.25 2.42 54.45
CA ARG A 242 -31.19 1.44 55.01
C ARG A 242 -31.40 1.76 56.50
N PRO A 243 -32.61 2.19 56.92
CA PRO A 243 -32.94 2.38 58.33
C PRO A 243 -32.99 1.06 59.10
#